data_AF-A0A444Y1Z1-F1
#
_entry.id   AF-A0A444Y1Z1-F1
#
_cell.length_a   1.000
_cell.length_b   1.000
_cell.length_c   1.000
_cell.angle_alpha   90.00
_cell.angle_beta   90.00
_cell.angle_gamma   90.00
#
_symmetry.space_group_name_H-M   'P 1'
#
loop_
_entity.id
_entity.type
_entity.pdbx_description
1 polymer ?
#
loop_
_entity_poly.entity_id
_entity_poly.type
_entity_poly.pdbx_seq_one_letter_code
_entity_poly.pdbx_strand_id
1 'polypeptide(L)'
;MFHFQDSCGRIKKIILQKMGRSWKDTRGRLYNSHYKPTRTLEQNLEKRPKEIPREHWRWFIDYRNDPATKEKISEIEHLDESTRILSENDFLAQALGKEQLDKVRGMGHGPTPSQLFRPSTQPPVNRAQVKEAQRMLCELQAESTTKKLKRKATEDELAIEKMKKQAIESVLSYLVQQQCGELPPDIAARMNSLDGHSGK
;
A
#
# COMPACT_ATOMS: atom_id res chain seq x y z
N MET A 1 -13.48 16.83 32.90
CA MET A 1 -12.85 15.60 32.37
C MET A 1 -13.20 15.50 30.89
N PHE A 2 -12.21 15.54 30.00
CA PHE A 2 -12.47 15.49 28.55
C PHE A 2 -12.57 14.02 28.10
N HIS A 3 -13.73 13.62 27.61
CA HIS A 3 -13.92 12.33 26.95
C HIS A 3 -13.69 12.49 25.45
N PHE A 4 -12.66 11.82 24.92
CA PHE A 4 -12.50 11.67 23.47
C PHE A 4 -13.38 10.53 22.98
N GLN A 5 -14.49 10.87 22.34
CA GLN A 5 -15.38 9.90 21.73
C GLN A 5 -14.79 9.45 20.38
N ASP A 6 -14.16 8.27 20.35
CA ASP A 6 -13.68 7.64 19.11
C ASP A 6 -14.85 7.12 18.29
N SER A 7 -15.52 8.05 17.62
CA SER A 7 -16.79 7.83 16.90
C SER A 7 -16.69 6.91 15.68
N CYS A 8 -15.50 6.45 15.29
CA CYS A 8 -15.33 5.65 14.05
C CYS A 8 -14.01 4.84 13.98
N GLY A 9 -13.31 4.59 15.10
CA GLY A 9 -12.02 3.91 15.08
C GLY A 9 -10.88 4.71 14.40
N ARG A 10 -11.07 6.02 14.26
CA ARG A 10 -10.08 6.93 13.63
C ARG A 10 -8.80 6.99 14.45
N ILE A 11 -8.94 7.00 15.78
CA ILE A 11 -7.80 7.03 16.70
C ILE A 11 -6.98 5.74 16.54
N LYS A 12 -7.63 4.58 16.54
CA LYS A 12 -6.97 3.27 16.32
C LYS A 12 -6.23 3.22 14.98
N LYS A 13 -6.86 3.72 13.90
CA LYS A 13 -6.24 3.80 12.56
C LYS A 13 -4.96 4.63 12.57
N ILE A 14 -5.00 5.82 13.19
CA ILE A 14 -3.83 6.72 13.29
C ILE A 14 -2.69 6.07 14.07
N ILE A 15 -3.00 5.44 15.21
CA ILE A 15 -1.99 4.77 16.04
C ILE A 15 -1.32 3.64 15.25
N LEU A 16 -2.11 2.76 14.61
CA LEU A 16 -1.58 1.67 13.78
C LEU A 16 -0.71 2.18 12.63
N GLN A 17 -1.11 3.26 11.96
CA GLN A 17 -0.31 3.89 10.91
C GLN A 17 1.02 4.45 11.44
N LYS A 18 1.00 5.13 12.59
CA LYS A 18 2.22 5.66 13.21
C LYS A 18 3.17 4.54 13.63
N MET A 19 2.66 3.48 14.26
CA MET A 19 3.46 2.30 14.63
C MET A 19 4.02 1.61 13.40
N GLY A 20 3.21 1.44 12.34
CA GLY A 20 3.65 0.84 11.08
C GLY A 20 4.79 1.61 10.42
N ARG A 21 4.69 2.95 10.36
CA ARG A 21 5.77 3.81 9.85
C ARG A 21 7.04 3.68 10.68
N SER A 22 6.93 3.85 12.01
CA SER A 22 8.08 3.72 12.91
C SER A 22 8.79 2.37 12.77
N TRP A 23 8.02 1.29 12.64
CA TRP A 23 8.54 -0.06 12.40
C TRP A 23 9.22 -0.20 11.04
N LYS A 24 8.61 0.30 9.95
CA LYS A 24 9.20 0.33 8.59
C LYS A 24 10.55 1.03 8.63
N ASP A 25 10.59 2.23 9.20
CA ASP A 25 11.80 3.07 9.20
C ASP A 25 12.92 2.45 10.04
N THR A 26 12.58 1.91 11.21
CA THR A 26 13.56 1.27 12.10
C THR A 26 14.17 0.04 11.43
N ARG A 27 13.36 -0.82 10.81
CA ARG A 27 13.86 -1.98 10.07
C ARG A 27 14.63 -1.60 8.81
N GLY A 28 14.23 -0.53 8.12
CA GLY A 28 14.95 0.01 6.97
C GLY A 28 16.35 0.50 7.34
N ARG A 29 16.45 1.31 8.41
CA ARG A 29 17.75 1.78 8.94
C ARG A 29 18.65 0.63 9.36
N LEU A 30 18.09 -0.36 10.05
CA LEU A 30 18.80 -1.57 10.46
C LEU A 30 19.38 -2.31 9.26
N TYR A 31 18.58 -2.50 8.21
CA TYR A 31 19.03 -3.13 6.97
C TYR A 31 20.18 -2.34 6.32
N ASN A 32 20.01 -1.04 6.10
CA ASN A 32 20.99 -0.21 5.39
C ASN A 32 22.34 -0.07 6.13
N SER A 33 22.32 -0.14 7.46
CA SER A 33 23.52 -0.05 8.30
C SER A 33 24.32 -1.36 8.33
N HIS A 34 23.64 -2.51 8.51
CA HIS A 34 24.30 -3.80 8.72
C HIS A 34 24.47 -4.63 7.46
N TYR A 35 23.56 -4.52 6.48
CA TYR A 35 23.63 -5.24 5.22
C TYR A 35 24.41 -4.44 4.16
N LYS A 36 25.34 -5.09 3.46
CA LYS A 36 26.00 -4.53 2.27
C LYS A 36 25.90 -5.51 1.11
N PRO A 37 25.34 -5.11 -0.05
CA PRO A 37 25.19 -6.00 -1.21
C PRO A 37 26.54 -6.42 -1.81
N THR A 38 27.62 -5.69 -1.53
CA THR A 38 28.98 -6.01 -1.99
C THR A 38 29.68 -7.10 -1.16
N ARG A 39 29.09 -7.52 -0.03
CA ARG A 39 29.66 -8.56 0.85
C ARG A 39 29.02 -9.91 0.58
N THR A 40 29.76 -10.98 0.89
CA THR A 40 29.18 -12.32 0.87
C THR A 40 28.09 -12.46 1.93
N LEU A 41 27.17 -13.42 1.74
CA LEU A 41 26.08 -13.67 2.70
C LEU A 41 26.63 -13.95 4.10
N GLU A 42 27.68 -14.79 4.23
CA GLU A 42 28.30 -15.08 5.52
C GLU A 42 28.88 -13.85 6.21
N GLN A 43 29.57 -12.98 5.47
CA GLN A 43 30.10 -11.73 6.02
C GLN A 43 29.00 -10.77 6.48
N ASN A 44 27.84 -10.78 5.82
CA ASN A 44 26.67 -10.01 6.25
C ASN A 44 25.97 -10.64 7.46
N LEU A 45 26.02 -11.96 7.61
CA LEU A 45 25.51 -12.67 8.79
C LEU A 45 26.38 -12.43 10.02
N GLU A 46 27.70 -12.33 9.84
CA GLU A 46 28.64 -12.05 10.92
C GLU A 46 28.52 -10.59 11.43
N LYS A 47 28.16 -9.66 10.54
CA LYS A 47 27.99 -8.22 10.86
C LYS A 47 26.61 -7.85 11.42
N ARG A 48 25.85 -8.85 11.83
CA ARG A 48 24.54 -8.71 12.46
C ARG A 48 24.63 -7.90 13.76
N PRO A 49 23.58 -7.16 14.12
CA PRO A 49 23.40 -6.61 15.46
C PRO A 49 23.57 -7.68 16.56
N LYS A 50 24.10 -7.30 17.73
CA LYS A 50 24.38 -8.25 18.82
C LYS A 50 23.09 -8.81 19.42
N GLU A 51 22.02 -8.03 19.36
CA GLU A 51 20.72 -8.26 20.00
C GLU A 51 19.79 -9.20 19.20
N ILE A 52 20.06 -9.42 17.91
CA ILE A 52 19.18 -10.19 17.02
C ILE A 52 19.80 -11.57 16.78
N PRO A 53 19.15 -12.72 16.95
CA PRO A 53 19.73 -14.04 16.62
C PRO A 53 20.15 -14.23 15.14
N ARG A 54 21.10 -15.14 14.87
CA ARG A 54 21.77 -15.27 13.56
C ARG A 54 20.77 -15.74 12.51
N GLU A 55 19.96 -16.72 12.89
CA GLU A 55 18.88 -17.25 12.08
C GLU A 55 17.82 -16.19 11.77
N HIS A 56 17.44 -15.38 12.75
CA HIS A 56 16.46 -14.30 12.54
C HIS A 56 16.98 -13.24 11.57
N TRP A 57 18.27 -12.92 11.64
CA TRP A 57 18.90 -12.01 10.68
C TRP A 57 18.99 -12.60 9.28
N ARG A 58 19.29 -13.91 9.18
CA ARG A 58 19.26 -14.64 7.91
C ARG A 58 17.89 -14.57 7.25
N TRP A 59 16.84 -14.95 7.98
CA TRP A 59 15.46 -14.85 7.48
C TRP A 59 15.08 -13.42 7.09
N PHE A 60 15.52 -12.43 7.86
CA PHE A 60 15.26 -11.03 7.52
C PHE A 60 15.96 -10.60 6.24
N ILE A 61 17.22 -10.98 6.04
CA ILE A 61 17.96 -10.71 4.80
C ILE A 61 17.29 -11.42 3.62
N ASP A 62 16.94 -12.69 3.76
CA ASP A 62 16.31 -13.48 2.70
C ASP A 62 14.96 -12.86 2.30
N TYR A 63 14.11 -12.54 3.28
CA TYR A 63 12.85 -11.84 3.06
C TYR A 63 13.06 -10.48 2.38
N ARG A 64 14.04 -9.68 2.80
CA ARG A 64 14.28 -8.35 2.21
C ARG A 64 14.88 -8.45 0.80
N ASN A 65 15.59 -9.53 0.49
CA ASN A 65 16.25 -9.73 -0.78
C ASN A 65 15.39 -10.43 -1.83
N ASP A 66 14.33 -11.12 -1.40
CA ASP A 66 13.30 -11.69 -2.25
C ASP A 66 12.78 -10.64 -3.26
N PRO A 67 12.80 -10.93 -4.57
CA PRO A 67 12.43 -9.97 -5.60
C PRO A 67 10.99 -9.47 -5.46
N ALA A 68 10.05 -10.35 -5.08
CA ALA A 68 8.65 -9.96 -4.88
C ALA A 68 8.50 -8.99 -3.69
N THR A 69 9.31 -9.15 -2.65
CA THR A 69 9.35 -8.23 -1.53
C THR A 69 10.00 -6.89 -1.89
N LYS A 70 11.07 -6.90 -2.69
CA LYS A 70 11.72 -5.66 -3.19
C LYS A 70 10.77 -4.84 -4.05
N GLU A 71 10.04 -5.48 -4.95
CA GLU A 71 9.05 -4.82 -5.80
C GLU A 71 7.98 -4.11 -4.97
N LYS A 72 7.37 -4.81 -4.01
CA LYS A 72 6.37 -4.23 -3.10
C LYS A 72 6.91 -3.06 -2.28
N ILE A 73 8.17 -3.13 -1.82
CA ILE A 73 8.80 -2.02 -1.09
C ILE A 73 8.93 -0.80 -2.00
N SER A 74 9.39 -0.99 -3.23
CA SER A 74 9.52 0.07 -4.23
C SER A 74 8.16 0.72 -4.56
N GLU A 75 7.12 -0.08 -4.76
CA GLU A 75 5.75 0.41 -4.98
C GLU A 75 5.25 1.29 -3.82
N ILE A 76 5.47 0.83 -2.57
CA ILE A 76 5.08 1.57 -1.37
C ILE A 76 5.86 2.88 -1.24
N GLU A 77 7.16 2.87 -1.55
CA GLU A 77 8.00 4.07 -1.52
C GLU A 77 7.58 5.10 -2.60
N HIS A 78 7.26 4.63 -3.81
CA HIS A 78 6.73 5.48 -4.87
C HIS A 78 5.36 6.09 -4.50
N LEU A 79 4.49 5.31 -3.83
CA LEU A 79 3.21 5.82 -3.33
C LEU A 79 3.40 6.86 -2.24
N ASP A 80 4.31 6.63 -1.29
CA ASP A 80 4.61 7.55 -0.19
C ASP A 80 5.14 8.88 -0.73
N GLU A 81 6.09 8.84 -1.66
CA GLU A 81 6.63 10.04 -2.32
C GLU A 81 5.54 10.78 -3.11
N SER A 82 4.70 10.05 -3.85
CA SER A 82 3.55 10.65 -4.56
C SER A 82 2.58 11.32 -3.58
N THR A 83 2.27 10.70 -2.43
CA THR A 83 1.39 11.30 -1.42
C THR A 83 2.03 12.52 -0.73
N ARG A 84 3.35 12.51 -0.57
CA ARG A 84 4.10 13.63 -0.02
C ARG A 84 4.10 14.82 -0.98
N ILE A 85 4.35 14.58 -2.27
CA ILE A 85 4.27 15.61 -3.33
C ILE A 85 2.84 16.15 -3.45
N LEU A 86 1.82 15.31 -3.35
CA LEU A 86 0.42 15.75 -3.34
C LEU A 86 0.07 16.59 -2.11
N SER A 87 0.60 16.23 -0.93
CA SER A 87 0.43 17.01 0.31
C SER A 87 1.17 18.35 0.26
N GLU A 88 2.31 18.41 -0.40
CA GLU A 88 3.12 19.63 -0.54
C GLU A 88 2.48 20.64 -1.52
N ASN A 89 1.69 20.14 -2.47
CA ASN A 89 0.88 20.91 -3.40
C ASN A 89 -0.58 21.12 -2.91
N ASP A 90 -0.89 20.76 -1.67
CA ASP A 90 -2.24 20.98 -1.14
C ASP A 90 -2.51 22.48 -0.99
N PHE A 91 -3.68 22.94 -1.41
CA PHE A 91 -4.06 24.36 -1.43
C PHE A 91 -3.91 25.00 -0.03
N LEU A 92 -4.14 24.20 1.01
CA LEU A 92 -3.93 24.60 2.41
C LEU A 92 -2.45 24.80 2.76
N ALA A 93 -1.55 23.94 2.29
CA ALA A 93 -0.10 24.08 2.50
C ALA A 93 0.46 25.30 1.77
N GLN A 94 -0.10 25.63 0.59
CA GLN A 94 0.27 26.83 -0.15
C GLN A 94 -0.21 28.12 0.53
N ALA A 95 -1.43 28.12 1.10
CA ALA A 95 -1.99 29.29 1.79
C ALA A 95 -1.45 29.51 3.21
N LEU A 96 -1.18 28.43 3.95
CA LEU A 96 -0.83 28.48 5.37
C LEU A 96 0.62 28.11 5.67
N GLY A 97 1.39 27.68 4.66
CA GLY A 97 2.74 27.15 4.82
C GLY A 97 2.75 25.68 5.26
N LYS A 98 3.89 25.01 5.03
CA LYS A 98 4.10 23.59 5.33
C LYS A 98 3.80 23.27 6.80
N GLU A 99 2.92 22.30 7.05
CA GLU A 99 2.65 21.81 8.40
C GLU A 99 3.85 21.01 8.91
N GLN A 100 4.44 21.46 10.02
CA GLN A 100 5.60 20.81 10.64
C GLN A 100 5.11 19.62 11.48
N LEU A 101 5.62 18.41 11.19
CA LEU A 101 5.17 17.15 11.81
C LEU A 101 5.27 17.11 13.35
N ASP A 102 6.10 17.96 13.94
CA ASP A 102 6.30 18.09 15.39
C ASP A 102 5.62 19.31 16.00
N LYS A 103 4.91 20.10 15.19
CA LYS A 103 4.22 21.31 15.61
C LYS A 103 2.77 21.22 15.16
N VAL A 104 1.94 20.60 16.00
CA VAL A 104 0.49 20.79 15.90
C VAL A 104 0.27 22.30 15.91
N ARG A 105 -0.41 22.87 14.91
CA ARG A 105 -1.05 24.17 15.09
C ARG A 105 -2.05 23.99 16.22
N GLY A 106 -1.58 24.15 17.45
CA GLY A 106 -2.46 24.29 18.59
C GLY A 106 -3.36 25.47 18.28
N MET A 107 -4.66 25.30 18.52
CA MET A 107 -5.51 26.40 18.93
C MET A 107 -4.90 26.95 20.22
N GLY A 108 -3.81 27.72 20.11
CA GLY A 108 -3.15 28.31 21.25
C GLY A 108 -4.16 29.22 21.92
N HIS A 109 -4.17 29.23 23.25
CA HIS A 109 -4.85 30.25 24.06
C HIS A 109 -4.17 31.63 23.93
N GLY A 110 -3.61 31.95 22.76
CA GLY A 110 -3.40 33.33 22.38
C GLY A 110 -4.74 34.02 22.25
N PRO A 111 -4.79 35.36 22.31
CA PRO A 111 -6.02 36.10 22.10
C PRO A 111 -6.71 35.56 20.85
N THR A 112 -7.96 35.12 21.02
CA THR A 112 -8.75 34.55 19.93
C THR A 112 -8.76 35.59 18.81
N PRO A 113 -8.64 35.23 17.51
CA PRO A 113 -8.67 36.24 16.45
C PRO A 113 -9.90 37.17 16.53
N SER A 114 -11.02 36.71 17.11
CA SER A 114 -12.21 37.52 17.43
C SER A 114 -12.01 38.57 18.55
N GLN A 115 -11.00 38.42 19.39
CA GLN A 115 -10.59 39.35 20.45
C GLN A 115 -9.60 40.41 19.94
N LEU A 116 -8.78 40.10 18.92
CA LEU A 116 -7.85 41.06 18.29
C LEU A 116 -8.46 41.76 17.06
N PHE A 117 -9.27 41.04 16.30
CA PHE A 117 -9.98 41.55 15.14
C PHE A 117 -11.48 41.44 15.42
N ARG A 118 -12.15 42.60 15.47
CA ARG A 118 -13.61 42.70 15.55
C ARG A 118 -14.24 41.70 14.56
N PRO A 119 -15.39 41.04 14.87
CA PRO A 119 -16.01 40.07 13.99
C PRO A 119 -16.02 40.59 12.55
N SER A 120 -15.40 39.81 11.67
CA SER A 120 -15.30 40.12 10.26
C SER A 120 -16.68 40.46 9.72
N THR A 121 -16.84 41.70 9.25
CA THR A 121 -17.99 42.14 8.45
C THR A 121 -17.93 41.57 7.04
N GLN A 122 -17.33 40.38 6.86
CA GLN A 122 -17.32 39.71 5.57
C GLN A 122 -18.75 39.37 5.18
N PRO A 123 -19.14 39.61 3.92
CA PRO A 123 -20.44 39.19 3.42
C PRO A 123 -20.61 37.69 3.66
N PRO A 124 -21.83 37.21 3.98
CA PRO A 124 -22.07 35.80 4.14
C PRO A 124 -21.64 35.07 2.87
N VAL A 125 -20.64 34.19 2.99
CA VAL A 125 -20.22 33.30 1.90
C VAL A 125 -21.46 32.62 1.35
N ASN A 126 -21.63 32.67 0.03
CA ASN A 126 -22.84 32.25 -0.66
C ASN A 126 -23.24 30.84 -0.21
N ARG A 127 -24.28 30.77 0.63
CA ARG A 127 -24.77 29.55 1.29
C ARG A 127 -25.11 28.44 0.29
N ALA A 128 -25.40 28.81 -0.97
CA ALA A 128 -25.62 27.86 -2.06
C ALA A 128 -24.34 27.10 -2.43
N GLN A 129 -23.20 27.80 -2.56
CA GLN A 129 -21.92 27.17 -2.92
C GLN A 129 -21.43 26.19 -1.85
N VAL A 130 -21.64 26.52 -0.56
CA VAL A 130 -21.28 25.61 0.54
C VAL A 130 -22.14 24.34 0.53
N LYS A 131 -23.44 24.48 0.27
CA LYS A 131 -24.36 23.33 0.15
C LYS A 131 -24.04 22.47 -1.07
N GLU A 132 -23.62 23.09 -2.16
CA GLU A 132 -23.22 22.39 -3.38
C GLU A 132 -21.90 21.64 -3.21
N ALA A 133 -20.89 22.26 -2.60
CA ALA A 133 -19.65 21.60 -2.23
C ALA A 133 -19.90 20.42 -1.28
N GLN A 134 -20.78 20.60 -0.29
CA GLN A 134 -21.16 19.53 0.63
C GLN A 134 -21.90 18.38 -0.08
N ARG A 135 -22.77 18.69 -1.05
CA ARG A 135 -23.46 17.69 -1.89
C ARG A 135 -22.46 16.89 -2.73
N MET A 136 -21.55 17.55 -3.43
CA MET A 136 -20.52 16.89 -4.24
C MET A 136 -19.64 15.96 -3.39
N LEU A 137 -19.31 16.37 -2.17
CA LEU A 137 -18.52 15.56 -1.25
C LEU A 137 -19.26 14.28 -0.83
N CYS A 138 -20.58 14.38 -0.57
CA CYS A 138 -21.42 13.21 -0.30
C CYS A 138 -21.53 12.26 -1.50
N GLU A 139 -21.66 12.80 -2.71
CA GLU A 139 -21.80 12.03 -3.95
C GLU A 139 -20.51 11.27 -4.32
N LEU A 140 -19.35 11.93 -4.23
CA LEU A 140 -18.04 11.31 -4.42
C LEU A 140 -17.77 10.18 -3.41
N GLN A 141 -18.20 10.38 -2.16
CA GLN A 141 -18.05 9.35 -1.13
C GLN A 141 -18.90 8.11 -1.45
N ALA A 142 -20.14 8.29 -1.93
CA ALA A 142 -21.00 7.20 -2.38
C ALA A 142 -20.42 6.44 -3.59
N GLU A 143 -19.93 7.15 -4.61
CA GLU A 143 -19.27 6.53 -5.77
C GLU A 143 -18.03 5.72 -5.39
N SER A 144 -17.21 6.22 -4.47
CA SER A 144 -16.01 5.51 -4.04
C SER A 144 -16.33 4.17 -3.36
N THR A 145 -17.42 4.13 -2.57
CA THR A 145 -17.85 2.92 -1.86
C THR A 145 -18.41 1.87 -2.81
N THR A 146 -19.21 2.28 -3.80
CA THR A 146 -19.77 1.39 -4.81
C THR A 146 -18.68 0.85 -5.75
N LYS A 147 -17.73 1.69 -6.19
CA LYS A 147 -16.56 1.25 -6.97
C LYS A 147 -15.69 0.27 -6.18
N LYS A 148 -15.49 0.47 -4.87
CA LYS A 148 -14.72 -0.46 -4.01
C LYS A 148 -15.41 -1.81 -3.85
N LEU A 149 -16.73 -1.84 -3.68
CA LEU A 149 -17.50 -3.08 -3.61
C LEU A 149 -17.43 -3.88 -4.93
N LYS A 150 -17.52 -3.19 -6.08
CA LYS A 150 -17.38 -3.82 -7.40
C LYS A 150 -16.00 -4.44 -7.62
N ARG A 151 -14.92 -3.76 -7.22
CA ARG A 151 -13.55 -4.30 -7.30
C ARG A 151 -13.36 -5.54 -6.43
N LYS A 152 -13.96 -5.56 -5.24
CA LYS A 152 -13.89 -6.73 -4.34
C LYS A 152 -14.60 -7.95 -4.95
N ALA A 153 -15.76 -7.75 -5.58
CA ALA A 153 -16.46 -8.84 -6.27
C ALA A 153 -15.65 -9.43 -7.43
N THR A 154 -15.01 -8.60 -8.25
CA THR A 154 -14.15 -9.07 -9.36
C THR A 154 -12.89 -9.78 -8.87
N GLU A 155 -12.36 -9.39 -7.70
CA GLU A 155 -11.19 -10.03 -7.09
C GLU A 155 -11.53 -11.42 -6.51
N ASP A 156 -12.71 -11.56 -5.91
CA ASP A 156 -13.22 -12.85 -5.42
C ASP A 156 -13.51 -13.81 -6.60
N GLU A 157 -14.04 -13.33 -7.74
CA GLU A 157 -14.20 -14.12 -8.97
C GLU A 157 -12.85 -14.61 -9.53
N LEU A 158 -11.84 -13.74 -9.54
CA LEU A 158 -10.48 -14.09 -9.99
C LEU A 158 -9.86 -15.17 -9.08
N ALA A 159 -10.10 -15.11 -7.77
CA ALA A 159 -9.62 -16.12 -6.83
C ALA A 159 -10.25 -17.51 -7.09
N ILE A 160 -11.55 -17.55 -7.41
CA ILE A 160 -12.26 -18.78 -7.76
C ILE A 160 -11.69 -19.39 -9.06
N GLU A 161 -11.49 -18.57 -10.10
CA GLU A 161 -10.90 -19.05 -11.36
C GLU A 161 -9.47 -19.56 -11.19
N LYS A 162 -8.67 -18.91 -10.34
CA LYS A 162 -7.32 -19.38 -10.01
C LYS A 162 -7.33 -20.75 -9.34
N MET A 163 -8.24 -21.01 -8.41
CA MET A 163 -8.38 -22.32 -7.77
C MET A 163 -8.82 -23.41 -8.76
N LYS A 164 -9.73 -23.08 -9.69
CA LYS A 164 -10.13 -24.03 -10.76
C LYS A 164 -8.97 -24.37 -11.69
N LYS A 165 -8.20 -23.36 -12.14
CA LYS A 165 -7.01 -23.59 -12.97
C LYS A 165 -5.99 -24.48 -12.28
N GLN A 166 -5.72 -24.23 -10.99
CA GLN A 166 -4.80 -25.04 -10.21
C GLN A 166 -5.29 -26.49 -10.04
N ALA A 167 -6.59 -26.69 -9.84
CA ALA A 167 -7.17 -28.03 -9.76
C ALA A 167 -7.02 -28.80 -11.09
N ILE A 168 -7.26 -28.13 -12.22
CA ILE A 168 -7.08 -28.73 -13.55
C ILE A 168 -5.60 -29.07 -13.80
N GLU A 169 -4.67 -28.16 -13.48
CA GLU A 169 -3.22 -28.40 -13.60
C GLU A 169 -2.79 -29.62 -12.77
N SER A 170 -3.29 -29.76 -11.53
CA SER A 170 -2.99 -30.91 -10.69
C SER A 170 -3.47 -32.24 -11.30
N VAL A 171 -4.67 -32.26 -11.89
CA VAL A 171 -5.23 -33.46 -12.54
C VAL A 171 -4.43 -33.81 -13.79
N LEU A 172 -4.05 -32.81 -14.59
CA LEU A 172 -3.23 -33.01 -15.78
C LEU A 172 -1.83 -33.52 -15.43
N SER A 173 -1.17 -32.96 -14.41
CA SER A 173 0.13 -33.47 -13.94
C SER A 173 0.06 -34.93 -13.52
N TYR A 174 -1.00 -35.32 -12.82
CA TYR A 174 -1.20 -36.72 -12.42
C TYR A 174 -1.40 -37.66 -13.61
N LEU A 175 -2.19 -37.25 -14.61
CA LEU A 175 -2.44 -38.07 -15.81
C LEU A 175 -1.17 -38.25 -16.66
N VAL A 176 -0.40 -37.17 -16.84
CA VAL A 176 0.89 -37.21 -17.56
C VAL A 176 1.87 -38.14 -16.85
N GLN A 177 1.85 -38.16 -15.51
CA GLN A 177 2.68 -39.07 -14.71
C GLN A 177 2.24 -40.53 -14.85
N GLN A 178 0.93 -40.81 -15.00
CA GLN A 178 0.43 -42.18 -15.23
C GLN A 178 0.71 -42.71 -16.63
N GLN A 179 0.79 -41.84 -17.64
CA GLN A 179 0.99 -42.23 -19.05
C GLN A 179 2.48 -42.40 -19.44
N CYS A 180 3.40 -42.53 -18.48
CA CYS A 180 4.85 -42.64 -18.74
C CYS A 180 5.41 -41.54 -19.66
N GLY A 181 4.78 -40.35 -19.70
CA GLY A 181 5.20 -39.24 -20.56
C GLY A 181 4.75 -39.30 -22.03
N GLU A 182 3.95 -40.30 -22.44
CA GLU A 182 3.40 -40.32 -23.81
C GLU A 182 2.07 -39.56 -23.91
N LEU A 183 2.12 -38.38 -24.53
CA LEU A 183 0.93 -37.64 -24.95
C LEU A 183 0.13 -38.46 -25.98
N PRO A 184 -1.21 -38.54 -25.87
CA PRO A 184 -2.04 -39.19 -26.88
C PRO A 184 -1.72 -38.68 -28.29
N PRO A 185 -1.57 -39.57 -29.30
CA PRO A 185 -1.10 -39.20 -30.64
C PRO A 185 -1.91 -38.07 -31.32
N ASP A 186 -3.21 -37.99 -31.04
CA ASP A 186 -4.11 -36.94 -31.55
C ASP A 186 -3.77 -35.53 -31.01
N ILE A 187 -3.37 -35.44 -29.73
CA ILE A 187 -2.97 -34.19 -29.08
C ILE A 187 -1.60 -33.74 -29.59
N ALA A 188 -0.66 -34.68 -29.74
CA ALA A 188 0.67 -34.41 -30.30
C ALA A 188 0.57 -33.92 -31.77
N ALA A 189 -0.28 -34.54 -32.59
CA ALA A 189 -0.54 -34.09 -33.97
C ALA A 189 -1.13 -32.67 -34.02
N ARG A 190 -2.05 -32.32 -33.12
CA ARG A 190 -2.62 -30.97 -33.02
C ARG A 190 -1.63 -29.91 -32.57
N MET A 191 -0.77 -30.22 -31.59
CA MET A 191 0.28 -29.29 -31.13
C MET A 191 1.28 -28.99 -32.25
N ASN A 192 1.69 -30.02 -33.02
CA ASN A 192 2.60 -29.87 -34.16
C ASN A 192 1.97 -29.13 -35.36
N SER A 193 0.63 -29.19 -35.51
CA SER A 193 -0.08 -28.46 -36.57
C SER A 193 -0.26 -26.97 -36.29
N LEU A 194 -0.09 -26.52 -35.04
CA LEU A 194 -0.28 -25.11 -34.64
C LEU A 194 0.98 -24.26 -34.84
N ASP A 195 2.17 -24.85 -34.71
CA ASP A 195 3.46 -24.19 -34.98
C ASP A 195 3.74 -23.96 -36.47
N GLY A 196 3.01 -24.61 -37.37
CA GLY A 196 3.20 -24.52 -38.82
C GLY A 196 2.60 -23.29 -39.51
N HIS A 197 1.90 -22.39 -38.80
CA HIS A 197 1.19 -21.26 -39.43
C HIS A 197 1.85 -19.88 -39.23
N SER A 198 3.04 -19.80 -38.64
CA SER A 198 3.81 -18.56 -38.51
C SER A 198 4.96 -18.49 -39.53
N GLY A 199 4.66 -18.62 -40.82
CA GLY A 199 5.71 -18.52 -41.84
C GLY A 199 5.20 -18.69 -43.26
N LYS A 200 4.53 -17.67 -43.79
CA LYS A 200 4.62 -17.23 -45.18
C LYS A 200 3.97 -15.87 -45.35
#